data_AF-A0A3M1D2G9-F1
#
_entry.id   AF-A0A3M1D2G9-F1
#
_cell.length_a   1.000
_cell.length_b   1.000
_cell.length_c   1.000
_cell.angle_alpha   90.00
_cell.angle_beta   90.00
_cell.angle_gamma   90.00
#
_symmetry.space_group_name_H-M   'P 1'
#
loop_
_entity.id
_entity.type
_entity.pdbx_description
1 polymer ?
#
loop_
_entity_poly.entity_id
_entity_poly.type
_entity_poly.pdbx_seq_one_letter_code
_entity_poly.pdbx_strand_id
1 'polypeptide(L)'
;MERLPQGWLHGLLAKALESFSADRGLERFEGWRSGYTGQKPPADAYLDHLLRESGLFYGTPVAQADRIVDVVVEDRRLLAFLTVLRLQVDLALEVAVVSAGMKEATLDLRGLCAVLAAWRGRIRRAGALWKKRAGDAYRKDSQAVGRTCGAMEKVVWRLAYLSGNPLLGLPLHNVLIYVESKTLGRLAQAAGLGEFTRDRIVRILSRREDELVLVIRALVAMLRADRELDGESLFVIGEQLRRAGLPSRVRRELERMAFVRTAPLQLAALVSDDEIRDMLVEQLLLAAMLDGHYSERESGFIASVAQWLGVDAAELARREGRVMAFYNRHREYLDLFTVAAAVRNHRQLWLARLQRVISLNRERILTEIRNTSELAELLMKASKGQKLTPEQRRRMIRLMLDLLRNIPALAIFALPGGSIWLPLVFKLLPKELKPRSFDDDHLPQPDEKRHRKHGS
;
A
#
# COMPACT_ATOMS: atom_id res chain seq x y z
N MET A 1 -3.73 -17.01 18.07
CA MET A 1 -2.81 -17.39 16.98
C MET A 1 -2.24 -18.75 17.28
N GLU A 2 -2.62 -19.69 16.42
CA GLU A 2 -2.09 -21.05 16.38
C GLU A 2 -0.56 -21.06 16.28
N ARG A 3 0.11 -22.06 16.87
CA ARG A 3 1.57 -22.21 16.74
C ARG A 3 1.88 -22.89 15.41
N LEU A 4 2.71 -22.25 14.59
CA LEU A 4 3.23 -22.88 13.38
C LEU A 4 4.17 -24.06 13.69
N PRO A 5 4.18 -25.09 12.82
CA PRO A 5 5.05 -26.26 12.99
C PRO A 5 6.53 -25.88 12.85
N GLN A 6 7.43 -26.66 13.46
CA GLN A 6 8.86 -26.46 13.28
C GLN A 6 9.26 -26.61 11.80
N GLY A 7 10.11 -25.72 11.29
CA GLY A 7 10.52 -25.75 9.88
C GLY A 7 9.60 -24.98 8.94
N TRP A 8 8.52 -24.35 9.45
CA TRP A 8 7.56 -23.60 8.64
C TRP A 8 8.22 -22.53 7.76
N LEU A 9 9.24 -21.84 8.28
CA LEU A 9 9.89 -20.76 7.54
C LEU A 9 10.74 -21.34 6.40
N HIS A 10 11.44 -22.43 6.66
CA HIS A 10 12.20 -23.13 5.63
C HIS A 10 11.27 -23.60 4.50
N GLY A 11 10.14 -24.23 4.85
CA GLY A 11 9.15 -24.68 3.87
C GLY A 11 8.58 -23.52 3.02
N LEU A 12 8.22 -22.40 3.65
CA LEU A 12 7.73 -21.21 2.95
C LEU A 12 8.76 -20.67 1.95
N LEU A 13 10.04 -20.60 2.33
CA LEU A 13 11.11 -20.09 1.46
C LEU A 13 11.48 -21.05 0.34
N ALA A 14 11.52 -22.35 0.61
CA ALA A 14 11.77 -23.36 -0.42
C ALA A 14 10.68 -23.31 -1.49
N LYS A 15 9.41 -23.29 -1.06
CA LYS A 15 8.28 -23.18 -1.98
C LYS A 15 8.29 -21.86 -2.77
N ALA A 16 8.69 -20.77 -2.11
CA ALA A 16 8.85 -19.49 -2.78
C ALA A 16 9.78 -19.58 -3.98
N LEU A 17 10.96 -20.16 -3.77
CA LEU A 17 11.96 -20.37 -4.81
C LEU A 17 11.46 -21.31 -5.91
N GLU A 18 10.79 -22.41 -5.55
CA GLU A 18 10.24 -23.37 -6.52
C GLU A 18 9.20 -22.73 -7.45
N SER A 19 8.38 -21.83 -6.92
CA SER A 19 7.34 -21.15 -7.71
C SER A 19 7.84 -19.90 -8.45
N PHE A 20 9.03 -19.41 -8.14
CA PHE A 20 9.58 -18.18 -8.70
C PHE A 20 10.25 -18.43 -10.05
N SER A 21 10.01 -17.53 -11.01
CA SER A 21 10.63 -17.56 -12.34
C SER A 21 11.32 -16.23 -12.61
N ALA A 22 12.65 -16.28 -12.75
CA ALA A 22 13.47 -15.09 -13.03
C ALA A 22 13.11 -14.45 -14.38
N ASP A 23 12.90 -15.25 -15.42
CA ASP A 23 12.47 -14.77 -16.75
C ASP A 23 11.15 -14.00 -16.67
N ARG A 24 10.14 -14.55 -15.96
CA ARG A 24 8.86 -13.84 -15.77
C ARG A 24 9.02 -12.53 -14.99
N GLY A 25 9.88 -12.50 -13.98
CA GLY A 25 10.17 -11.29 -13.22
C GLY A 25 10.80 -10.20 -14.09
N LEU A 26 11.76 -10.58 -14.94
CA LEU A 26 12.38 -9.66 -15.90
C LEU A 26 11.42 -9.19 -16.98
N GLU A 27 10.57 -10.07 -17.52
CA GLU A 27 9.53 -9.70 -18.49
C GLU A 27 8.56 -8.68 -17.90
N ARG A 28 8.11 -8.88 -16.65
CA ARG A 28 7.26 -7.91 -15.94
C ARG A 28 7.98 -6.58 -15.73
N PHE A 29 9.26 -6.62 -15.36
CA PHE A 29 10.06 -5.41 -15.19
C PHE A 29 10.22 -4.65 -16.50
N GLU A 30 10.60 -5.30 -17.59
CA GLU A 30 10.78 -4.65 -18.90
C GLU A 30 9.45 -4.12 -19.45
N GLY A 31 8.36 -4.87 -19.26
CA GLY A 31 7.01 -4.40 -19.57
C GLY A 31 6.65 -3.11 -18.84
N TRP A 32 6.90 -3.06 -17.53
CA TRP A 32 6.70 -1.84 -16.73
C TRP A 32 7.65 -0.71 -17.13
N ARG A 33 8.95 -1.02 -17.31
CA ARG A 33 10.02 -0.08 -17.64
C ARG A 33 9.76 0.66 -18.94
N SER A 34 9.17 -0.01 -19.93
CA SER A 34 8.83 0.59 -21.22
C SER A 34 7.92 1.82 -21.11
N GLY A 35 7.09 1.90 -20.07
CA GLY A 35 6.20 3.02 -19.78
C GLY A 35 6.71 3.97 -18.69
N TYR A 36 7.90 3.72 -18.12
CA TYR A 36 8.44 4.51 -17.02
C TYR A 36 9.16 5.76 -17.53
N THR A 37 8.69 6.94 -17.12
CA THR A 37 9.24 8.26 -17.52
C THR A 37 9.78 9.07 -16.34
N GLY A 38 9.88 8.46 -15.16
CA GLY A 38 10.34 9.13 -13.95
C GLY A 38 11.86 9.32 -13.89
N GLN A 39 12.30 10.17 -12.96
CA GLN A 39 13.72 10.50 -12.77
C GLN A 39 14.49 9.50 -11.88
N LYS A 40 13.78 8.67 -11.11
CA LYS A 40 14.39 7.68 -10.20
C LYS A 40 14.95 6.51 -11.03
N PRO A 41 16.07 5.87 -10.64
CA PRO A 41 16.57 4.69 -11.33
C PRO A 41 15.46 3.63 -11.49
N PRO A 42 15.28 3.03 -12.68
CA PRO A 42 14.15 2.13 -12.93
C PRO A 42 14.02 0.99 -11.94
N ALA A 43 15.14 0.37 -11.53
CA ALA A 43 15.12 -0.72 -10.53
C ALA A 43 14.60 -0.26 -9.16
N ASP A 44 14.93 0.97 -8.74
CA ASP A 44 14.47 1.52 -7.46
C ASP A 44 13.00 1.96 -7.53
N ALA A 45 12.59 2.54 -8.66
CA ALA A 45 11.18 2.86 -8.89
C ALA A 45 10.31 1.60 -9.05
N TYR A 46 10.90 0.50 -9.52
CA TYR A 46 10.20 -0.78 -9.64
C TYR A 46 9.90 -1.40 -8.27
N LEU A 47 10.79 -1.26 -7.28
CA LEU A 47 10.49 -1.66 -5.91
C LEU A 47 9.23 -0.96 -5.37
N ASP A 48 9.09 0.35 -5.58
CA ASP A 48 7.89 1.10 -5.17
C ASP A 48 6.64 0.65 -5.94
N HIS A 49 6.79 0.30 -7.22
CA HIS A 49 5.72 -0.27 -8.02
C HIS A 49 5.23 -1.60 -7.44
N LEU A 50 6.14 -2.54 -7.15
CA LEU A 50 5.80 -3.84 -6.60
C LEU A 50 5.18 -3.75 -5.21
N LEU A 51 5.64 -2.83 -4.35
CA LEU A 51 5.02 -2.58 -3.05
C LEU A 51 3.55 -2.15 -3.20
N ARG A 52 3.23 -1.32 -4.19
CA ARG A 52 1.85 -0.86 -4.45
C ARG A 52 0.99 -1.92 -5.09
N GLU A 53 1.52 -2.64 -6.08
CA GLU A 53 0.81 -3.70 -6.79
C GLU A 53 0.47 -4.88 -5.87
N SER A 54 1.42 -5.29 -5.01
CA SER A 54 1.21 -6.34 -4.01
C SER A 54 0.37 -5.89 -2.82
N GLY A 55 0.15 -4.58 -2.66
CA GLY A 55 -0.56 -4.00 -1.52
C GLY A 55 0.24 -3.87 -0.23
N LEU A 56 1.50 -4.34 -0.22
CA LEU A 56 2.42 -4.18 0.91
C LEU A 56 2.63 -2.70 1.27
N PHE A 57 2.49 -1.79 0.30
CA PHE A 57 2.50 -0.34 0.52
C PHE A 57 1.42 0.13 1.50
N TYR A 58 0.25 -0.51 1.43
CA TYR A 58 -0.92 -0.14 2.20
C TYR A 58 -1.11 -1.03 3.44
N GLY A 59 -0.13 -1.90 3.74
CA GLY A 59 -0.23 -2.87 4.83
C GLY A 59 -1.23 -4.01 4.58
N THR A 60 -1.70 -4.18 3.35
CA THR A 60 -2.79 -5.09 2.99
C THR A 60 -2.45 -5.82 1.68
N PRO A 61 -2.11 -7.12 1.70
CA PRO A 61 -1.90 -7.91 0.49
C PRO A 61 -3.08 -7.86 -0.49
N VAL A 62 -2.77 -7.60 -1.77
CA VAL A 62 -3.69 -7.63 -2.91
C VAL A 62 -3.76 -9.05 -3.46
N ALA A 63 -4.44 -9.97 -2.75
CA ALA A 63 -4.94 -11.23 -3.31
C ALA A 63 -5.55 -12.13 -2.23
N GLN A 64 -6.42 -13.03 -2.69
CA GLN A 64 -6.94 -14.23 -2.02
C GLN A 64 -5.83 -14.95 -1.23
N ALA A 65 -5.77 -14.65 0.06
CA ALA A 65 -4.79 -15.17 1.01
C ALA A 65 -4.73 -16.72 1.02
N ASP A 66 -5.83 -17.36 0.62
CA ASP A 66 -6.04 -18.80 0.45
C ASP A 66 -5.24 -19.43 -0.72
N ARG A 67 -4.73 -18.64 -1.68
CA ARG A 67 -4.02 -19.18 -2.86
C ARG A 67 -2.50 -19.03 -2.81
N ILE A 68 -1.99 -18.27 -1.85
CA ILE A 68 -0.58 -17.88 -1.80
C ILE A 68 0.23 -18.81 -0.86
N VAL A 69 -0.44 -19.45 0.09
CA VAL A 69 0.17 -20.29 1.12
C VAL A 69 -0.51 -21.67 1.12
N ASP A 70 0.25 -22.76 0.97
CA ASP A 70 -0.30 -24.15 0.99
C ASP A 70 -0.65 -24.66 2.39
N VAL A 71 -0.50 -23.81 3.40
CA VAL A 71 -0.82 -24.17 4.77
C VAL A 71 -2.30 -23.89 4.96
N VAL A 72 -3.08 -24.96 5.18
CA VAL A 72 -4.45 -24.85 5.66
C VAL A 72 -4.38 -24.28 7.07
N VAL A 73 -4.74 -23.01 7.22
CA VAL A 73 -4.75 -22.30 8.49
C VAL A 73 -6.19 -21.83 8.75
N GLU A 74 -6.77 -22.28 9.85
CA GLU A 74 -8.12 -21.85 10.26
C GLU A 74 -8.11 -20.40 10.79
N ASP A 75 -7.01 -19.99 11.43
CA ASP A 75 -6.81 -18.63 11.92
C ASP A 75 -6.53 -17.64 10.76
N ARG A 76 -7.56 -16.88 10.38
CA ARG A 76 -7.47 -15.86 9.31
C ARG A 76 -6.35 -14.82 9.53
N ARG A 77 -5.99 -14.49 10.77
CA ARG A 77 -4.90 -13.53 11.07
C ARG A 77 -3.53 -14.14 10.82
N LEU A 78 -3.39 -15.42 11.14
CA LEU A 78 -2.19 -16.19 10.82
C LEU A 78 -2.03 -16.35 9.30
N LEU A 79 -3.11 -16.67 8.59
CA LEU A 79 -3.11 -16.73 7.13
C LEU A 79 -2.69 -15.38 6.51
N ALA A 80 -3.22 -14.28 7.04
CA ALA A 80 -2.89 -12.93 6.61
C ALA A 80 -1.39 -12.59 6.82
N PHE A 81 -0.83 -12.96 7.98
CA PHE A 81 0.60 -12.83 8.25
C PHE A 81 1.46 -13.64 7.27
N LEU A 82 1.13 -14.91 7.06
CA LEU A 82 1.87 -15.78 6.13
C LEU A 82 1.81 -15.25 4.69
N THR A 83 0.67 -14.69 4.30
CA THR A 83 0.48 -14.06 2.99
C THR A 83 1.38 -12.84 2.84
N VAL A 84 1.41 -11.93 3.83
CA VAL A 84 2.31 -10.77 3.82
C VAL A 84 3.77 -11.21 3.70
N LEU A 85 4.18 -12.20 4.50
CA LEU A 85 5.55 -12.72 4.46
C LEU A 85 5.88 -13.37 3.11
N ARG A 86 4.94 -14.12 2.52
CA ARG A 86 5.12 -14.74 1.22
C ARG A 86 5.31 -13.70 0.12
N LEU A 87 4.49 -12.64 0.11
CA LEU A 87 4.64 -11.51 -0.82
C LEU A 87 5.94 -10.74 -0.61
N GLN A 88 6.37 -10.57 0.65
CA GLN A 88 7.66 -9.96 0.97
C GLN A 88 8.84 -10.77 0.38
N VAL A 89 8.75 -12.10 0.42
CA VAL A 89 9.75 -13.00 -0.18
C VAL A 89 9.70 -12.92 -1.71
N ASP A 90 8.51 -12.95 -2.33
CA ASP A 90 8.37 -12.79 -3.79
C ASP A 90 8.95 -11.47 -4.27
N LEU A 91 8.62 -10.38 -3.56
CA LEU A 91 9.16 -9.05 -3.82
C LEU A 91 10.69 -9.05 -3.72
N ALA A 92 11.28 -9.68 -2.70
CA ALA A 92 12.73 -9.79 -2.56
C ALA A 92 13.38 -10.55 -3.73
N LEU A 93 12.78 -11.66 -4.15
CA LEU A 93 13.29 -12.46 -5.27
C LEU A 93 13.28 -11.67 -6.58
N GLU A 94 12.15 -11.05 -6.91
CA GLU A 94 11.99 -10.31 -8.15
C GLU A 94 12.91 -9.08 -8.21
N VAL A 95 12.95 -8.31 -7.13
CA VAL A 95 13.79 -7.11 -7.03
C VAL A 95 15.28 -7.47 -7.09
N ALA A 96 15.71 -8.58 -6.49
CA ALA A 96 17.09 -9.03 -6.59
C ALA A 96 17.46 -9.47 -8.01
N VAL A 97 16.56 -10.08 -8.77
CA VAL A 97 16.79 -10.47 -10.16
C VAL A 97 16.89 -9.24 -11.05
N VAL A 98 15.92 -8.33 -10.95
CA VAL A 98 15.89 -7.06 -11.70
C VAL A 98 17.15 -6.24 -11.46
N SER A 99 17.59 -6.16 -10.20
CA SER A 99 18.77 -5.37 -9.84
C SER A 99 20.08 -5.96 -10.38
N ALA A 100 20.15 -7.28 -10.58
CA ALA A 100 21.35 -7.92 -11.14
C ALA A 100 21.41 -7.89 -12.67
N GLY A 101 20.27 -7.69 -13.34
CA GLY A 101 20.18 -7.74 -14.81
C GLY A 101 20.46 -9.12 -15.42
N MET A 102 20.31 -10.21 -14.65
CA MET A 102 20.62 -11.59 -15.07
C MET A 102 19.36 -12.45 -15.23
N LYS A 103 19.39 -13.43 -16.15
CA LYS A 103 18.29 -14.40 -16.41
C LYS A 103 18.11 -15.50 -15.35
N GLU A 104 19.07 -15.68 -14.44
CA GLU A 104 18.97 -16.68 -13.35
C GLU A 104 18.62 -16.04 -12.00
N ALA A 105 18.00 -16.82 -11.11
CA ALA A 105 17.64 -16.35 -9.77
C ALA A 105 18.89 -15.95 -8.97
N THR A 106 18.96 -14.67 -8.63
CA THR A 106 20.10 -14.09 -7.91
C THR A 106 20.05 -14.36 -6.42
N LEU A 107 19.07 -15.09 -5.91
CA LEU A 107 18.99 -15.52 -4.52
C LEU A 107 18.59 -17.00 -4.48
N ASP A 108 19.49 -17.85 -4.00
CA ASP A 108 19.17 -19.22 -3.59
C ASP A 108 18.60 -19.23 -2.16
N LEU A 109 18.24 -20.41 -1.64
CA LEU A 109 17.68 -20.54 -0.28
C LEU A 109 18.61 -19.95 0.79
N ARG A 110 19.93 -20.11 0.62
CA ARG A 110 20.91 -19.52 1.52
C ARG A 110 20.95 -18.00 1.42
N GLY A 111 20.95 -17.46 0.20
CA GLY A 111 20.84 -16.03 -0.08
C GLY A 111 19.59 -15.42 0.55
N LEU A 112 18.43 -16.07 0.40
CA LEU A 112 17.19 -15.64 1.06
C LEU A 112 17.28 -15.68 2.58
N CYS A 113 17.73 -16.79 3.20
CA CYS A 113 17.92 -16.81 4.66
C CYS A 113 18.95 -15.74 5.10
N ALA A 114 19.95 -15.36 4.27
CA ALA A 114 20.90 -14.28 4.55
C ALA A 114 20.25 -12.90 4.53
N VAL A 115 19.46 -12.60 3.49
CA VAL A 115 18.69 -11.36 3.34
C VAL A 115 17.70 -11.20 4.51
N LEU A 116 16.98 -12.27 4.89
CA LEU A 116 16.09 -12.27 6.05
C LEU A 116 16.84 -12.10 7.38
N ALA A 117 18.02 -12.70 7.53
CA ALA A 117 18.85 -12.48 8.71
C ALA A 117 19.29 -11.00 8.82
N ALA A 118 19.67 -10.37 7.71
CA ALA A 118 20.02 -8.95 7.66
C ALA A 118 18.80 -8.07 8.00
N TRP A 119 17.64 -8.36 7.39
CA TRP A 119 16.37 -7.69 7.65
C TRP A 119 16.02 -7.65 9.14
N ARG A 120 16.32 -8.73 9.87
CA ARG A 120 16.13 -8.81 11.33
C ARG A 120 17.33 -8.34 12.16
N GLY A 121 18.26 -7.58 11.58
CA GLY A 121 19.41 -6.99 12.28
C GLY A 121 20.52 -7.99 12.66
N ARG A 122 20.47 -9.24 12.19
CA ARG A 122 21.49 -10.27 12.49
C ARG A 122 22.65 -10.20 11.51
N ILE A 123 23.29 -9.04 11.43
CA ILE A 123 24.30 -8.68 10.41
C ILE A 123 25.46 -9.69 10.35
N ARG A 124 26.00 -10.10 11.50
CA ARG A 124 27.08 -11.11 11.56
C ARG A 124 26.67 -12.45 10.93
N ARG A 125 25.45 -12.90 11.19
CA ARG A 125 24.92 -14.16 10.63
C ARG A 125 24.61 -14.02 9.14
N ALA A 126 24.01 -12.90 8.73
CA ALA A 126 23.75 -12.60 7.34
C ALA A 126 25.03 -12.65 6.50
N GLY A 127 26.11 -11.99 6.96
CA GLY A 127 27.40 -12.03 6.28
C GLY A 127 28.02 -13.43 6.22
N ALA A 128 27.88 -14.24 7.28
CA ALA A 128 28.38 -15.62 7.29
C ALA A 128 27.64 -16.52 6.29
N LEU A 129 26.32 -16.35 6.14
CA LEU A 129 25.51 -17.07 5.16
C LEU A 129 25.85 -16.61 3.74
N TRP A 130 26.00 -15.30 3.54
CA TRP A 130 26.31 -14.73 2.24
C TRP A 130 27.66 -15.19 1.68
N LYS A 131 28.73 -15.19 2.51
CA LYS A 131 30.06 -15.64 2.10
C LYS A 131 30.10 -17.10 1.66
N LYS A 132 29.26 -17.95 2.26
CA LYS A 132 29.20 -19.41 1.97
C LYS A 132 28.32 -19.75 0.76
N ARG A 133 27.84 -18.76 0.03
CA ARG A 133 27.00 -18.94 -1.15
C ARG A 133 27.79 -19.26 -2.42
N ALA A 134 29.07 -18.88 -2.46
CA ALA A 134 29.94 -19.17 -3.59
C ALA A 134 30.42 -20.64 -3.54
N GLY A 135 29.87 -21.50 -4.41
CA GLY A 135 30.35 -22.86 -4.67
C GLY A 135 29.27 -23.83 -5.18
N ASP A 136 29.63 -24.71 -6.12
CA ASP A 136 28.78 -25.73 -6.80
C ASP A 136 28.20 -26.85 -5.90
N ALA A 137 28.26 -26.71 -4.57
CA ALA A 137 27.80 -27.76 -3.65
C ALA A 137 26.31 -27.61 -3.27
N TYR A 138 25.41 -27.47 -4.26
CA TYR A 138 23.96 -27.32 -4.05
C TYR A 138 23.24 -28.62 -3.64
N ARG A 139 23.80 -29.45 -2.76
CA ARG A 139 23.08 -30.65 -2.28
C ARG A 139 23.37 -31.14 -0.86
N LYS A 140 24.33 -30.55 -0.13
CA LYS A 140 24.72 -31.06 1.21
C LYS A 140 24.60 -30.10 2.40
N ASP A 141 24.10 -28.87 2.21
CA ASP A 141 24.03 -27.90 3.31
C ASP A 141 22.60 -27.40 3.64
N SER A 142 21.59 -28.22 3.28
CA SER A 142 20.19 -28.04 3.68
C SER A 142 20.02 -28.05 5.21
N GLN A 143 20.87 -28.79 5.94
CA GLN A 143 20.79 -28.88 7.40
C GLN A 143 21.27 -27.62 8.13
N ALA A 144 22.29 -26.90 7.62
CA ALA A 144 22.72 -25.64 8.23
C ALA A 144 21.79 -24.47 7.88
N VAL A 145 21.25 -24.47 6.66
CA VAL A 145 20.22 -23.52 6.22
C VAL A 145 18.92 -23.76 7.02
N GLY A 146 18.50 -25.01 7.19
CA GLY A 146 17.37 -25.41 8.04
C GLY A 146 17.54 -25.00 9.51
N ARG A 147 18.72 -25.23 10.11
CA ARG A 147 19.03 -24.76 11.48
C ARG A 147 18.94 -23.23 11.60
N THR A 148 19.45 -22.51 10.60
CA THR A 148 19.43 -21.04 10.58
C THR A 148 18.01 -20.52 10.43
N CYS A 149 17.26 -21.06 9.47
CA CYS A 149 15.89 -20.66 9.23
C CYS A 149 15.00 -21.05 10.45
N GLY A 150 15.24 -22.17 11.13
CA GLY A 150 14.64 -22.47 12.44
C GLY A 150 14.98 -21.47 13.56
N ALA A 151 16.21 -20.95 13.61
CA ALA A 151 16.58 -19.88 14.54
C ALA A 151 15.96 -18.51 14.16
N MET A 152 15.54 -18.34 12.90
CA MET A 152 14.84 -17.17 12.38
C MET A 152 13.32 -17.25 12.61
N GLU A 153 12.73 -18.45 12.66
CA GLU A 153 11.29 -18.66 12.88
C GLU A 153 10.77 -17.88 14.08
N LYS A 154 11.44 -17.99 15.25
CA LYS A 154 11.04 -17.25 16.46
C LYS A 154 11.11 -15.72 16.28
N VAL A 155 12.00 -15.22 15.43
CA VAL A 155 12.17 -13.78 15.20
C VAL A 155 11.15 -13.26 14.19
N VAL A 156 10.91 -14.00 13.12
CA VAL A 156 9.90 -13.66 12.11
C VAL A 156 8.51 -13.80 12.71
N TRP A 157 8.27 -14.81 13.55
CA TRP A 157 7.00 -15.00 14.27
C TRP A 157 6.61 -13.84 15.18
N ARG A 158 7.58 -13.12 15.76
CA ARG A 158 7.28 -11.94 16.60
C ARG A 158 6.56 -10.83 15.82
N LEU A 159 6.66 -10.81 14.48
CA LEU A 159 5.93 -9.88 13.62
C LEU A 159 4.45 -10.26 13.46
N ALA A 160 4.14 -11.56 13.54
CA ALA A 160 2.78 -12.09 13.37
C ALA A 160 1.79 -11.55 14.43
N TYR A 161 2.30 -11.12 15.58
CA TYR A 161 1.53 -10.54 16.68
C TYR A 161 0.95 -9.15 16.36
N LEU A 162 1.60 -8.37 15.49
CA LEU A 162 1.12 -7.03 15.12
C LEU A 162 -0.15 -7.09 14.24
N SER A 163 -0.37 -8.23 13.58
CA SER A 163 -1.48 -8.50 12.65
C SER A 163 -2.80 -8.87 13.34
N GLY A 164 -2.91 -8.77 14.67
CA GLY A 164 -4.01 -9.45 15.38
C GLY A 164 -4.47 -8.86 16.70
N ASN A 165 -4.15 -7.60 17.02
CA ASN A 165 -4.68 -6.97 18.23
C ASN A 165 -5.81 -5.96 17.90
N PRO A 166 -7.08 -6.29 18.19
CA PRO A 166 -8.23 -5.43 17.89
C PRO A 166 -8.28 -4.13 18.71
N LEU A 167 -7.47 -3.99 19.78
CA LEU A 167 -7.35 -2.76 20.56
C LEU A 167 -6.32 -1.77 19.97
N LEU A 168 -5.45 -2.21 19.05
CA LEU A 168 -4.24 -1.44 18.74
C LEU A 168 -4.33 -0.50 17.53
N GLY A 169 -5.42 -0.41 16.78
CA GLY A 169 -5.52 0.56 15.68
C GLY A 169 -4.57 0.26 14.49
N LEU A 170 -5.18 0.12 13.32
CA LEU A 170 -4.59 -0.14 12.01
C LEU A 170 -3.42 0.77 11.53
N PRO A 171 -3.25 2.05 11.95
CA PRO A 171 -2.26 2.94 11.34
C PRO A 171 -0.80 2.47 11.43
N LEU A 172 -0.32 2.09 12.62
CA LEU A 172 1.09 1.75 12.78
C LEU A 172 1.43 0.37 12.20
N HIS A 173 0.45 -0.55 12.17
CA HIS A 173 0.63 -1.85 11.54
C HIS A 173 0.96 -1.72 10.05
N ASN A 174 0.21 -0.88 9.33
CA ASN A 174 0.40 -0.69 7.89
C ASN A 174 1.74 -0.02 7.59
N VAL A 175 2.11 0.98 8.38
CA VAL A 175 3.42 1.62 8.31
C VAL A 175 4.53 0.60 8.54
N LEU A 176 4.42 -0.25 9.56
CA LEU A 176 5.40 -1.28 9.85
C LEU A 176 5.52 -2.27 8.67
N ILE A 177 4.41 -2.75 8.10
CA ILE A 177 4.44 -3.63 6.94
C ILE A 177 5.13 -2.95 5.75
N TYR A 178 4.78 -1.70 5.44
CA TYR A 178 5.38 -0.97 4.33
C TYR A 178 6.89 -0.82 4.52
N VAL A 179 7.31 -0.25 5.65
CA VAL A 179 8.72 0.06 5.91
C VAL A 179 9.56 -1.22 5.99
N GLU A 180 9.02 -2.28 6.60
CA GLU A 180 9.72 -3.58 6.66
C GLU A 180 9.81 -4.24 5.27
N SER A 181 8.74 -4.20 4.47
CA SER A 181 8.74 -4.73 3.09
C SER A 181 9.72 -3.97 2.20
N LYS A 182 9.75 -2.64 2.29
CA LYS A 182 10.68 -1.79 1.55
C LYS A 182 12.13 -2.04 1.96
N THR A 183 12.38 -2.21 3.26
CA THR A 183 13.71 -2.55 3.78
C THR A 183 14.18 -3.90 3.23
N LEU A 184 13.31 -4.91 3.22
CA LEU A 184 13.62 -6.22 2.67
C LEU A 184 13.94 -6.11 1.17
N GLY A 185 13.15 -5.35 0.42
CA GLY A 185 13.40 -5.03 -0.99
C GLY A 185 14.78 -4.39 -1.20
N ARG A 186 15.14 -3.33 -0.45
CA ARG A 186 16.46 -2.68 -0.54
C ARG A 186 17.62 -3.63 -0.21
N LEU A 187 17.45 -4.52 0.76
CA LEU A 187 18.45 -5.55 1.07
C LEU A 187 18.59 -6.55 -0.09
N ALA A 188 17.49 -6.90 -0.74
CA ALA A 188 17.48 -7.76 -1.91
C ALA A 188 18.08 -7.08 -3.16
N GLN A 189 17.86 -5.78 -3.36
CA GLN A 189 18.56 -4.99 -4.38
C GLN A 189 20.07 -5.01 -4.15
N ALA A 190 20.51 -4.71 -2.92
CA ALA A 190 21.93 -4.77 -2.57
C ALA A 190 22.51 -6.17 -2.79
N ALA A 191 21.73 -7.22 -2.54
CA ALA A 191 22.10 -8.59 -2.84
C ALA A 191 22.23 -8.86 -4.35
N GLY A 192 21.28 -8.41 -5.16
CA GLY A 192 21.30 -8.52 -6.62
C GLY A 192 22.47 -7.77 -7.27
N LEU A 193 22.79 -6.57 -6.76
CA LEU A 193 23.93 -5.77 -7.22
C LEU A 193 25.30 -6.31 -6.78
N GLY A 194 25.34 -7.38 -5.97
CA GLY A 194 26.58 -7.89 -5.38
C GLY A 194 27.14 -7.03 -4.24
N GLU A 195 26.39 -6.03 -3.78
CA GLU A 195 26.77 -5.06 -2.73
C GLU A 195 26.32 -5.48 -1.32
N PHE A 196 26.07 -6.76 -1.06
CA PHE A 196 25.59 -7.27 0.24
C PHE A 196 26.70 -7.30 1.31
N THR A 197 27.26 -6.14 1.58
CA THR A 197 28.34 -5.89 2.54
C THR A 197 27.77 -5.46 3.89
N ARG A 198 28.58 -5.61 4.95
CA ARG A 198 28.20 -5.17 6.30
C ARG A 198 27.77 -3.70 6.32
N ASP A 199 28.54 -2.84 5.67
CA ASP A 199 28.31 -1.38 5.72
C ASP A 199 27.08 -0.99 4.90
N ARG A 200 26.83 -1.66 3.76
CA ARG A 200 25.58 -1.47 3.00
C ARG A 200 24.36 -1.90 3.81
N ILE A 201 24.42 -3.06 4.48
CA ILE A 201 23.34 -3.53 5.36
C ILE A 201 23.09 -2.54 6.49
N VAL A 202 24.12 -2.06 7.17
CA VAL A 202 23.98 -1.08 8.28
C VAL A 202 23.30 0.20 7.79
N ARG A 203 23.70 0.73 6.63
CA ARG A 203 23.06 1.93 6.05
C ARG A 203 21.57 1.72 5.75
N ILE A 204 21.21 0.56 5.17
CA ILE A 204 19.81 0.23 4.88
C ILE A 204 18.98 0.12 6.18
N LEU A 205 19.54 -0.52 7.23
CA LEU A 205 18.85 -0.64 8.52
C LEU A 205 18.75 0.69 9.27
N SER A 206 19.75 1.57 9.16
CA SER A 206 19.69 2.93 9.71
C SER A 206 18.58 3.73 9.02
N ARG A 207 18.51 3.67 7.68
CA ARG A 207 17.45 4.34 6.92
C ARG A 207 16.06 3.84 7.30
N ARG A 208 15.90 2.54 7.54
CA ARG A 208 14.64 1.96 8.07
C ARG A 208 14.27 2.60 9.40
N GLU A 209 15.22 2.74 10.32
CA GLU A 209 14.98 3.33 11.64
C GLU A 209 14.53 4.80 11.50
N ASP A 210 15.22 5.58 10.65
CA ASP A 210 14.85 6.97 10.38
C ASP A 210 13.43 7.09 9.79
N GLU A 211 13.08 6.24 8.82
CA GLU A 211 11.75 6.19 8.21
C GLU A 211 10.66 5.82 9.22
N LEU A 212 10.88 4.79 10.05
CA LEU A 212 9.93 4.41 11.11
C LEU A 212 9.72 5.54 12.11
N VAL A 213 10.82 6.15 12.57
CA VAL A 213 10.75 7.24 13.55
C VAL A 213 9.96 8.41 12.98
N LEU A 214 10.25 8.84 11.75
CA LEU A 214 9.58 9.97 11.14
C LEU A 214 8.08 9.72 10.96
N VAL A 215 7.69 8.56 10.41
CA VAL A 215 6.27 8.27 10.17
C VAL A 215 5.52 8.17 11.50
N ILE A 216 6.10 7.50 12.50
CA ILE A 216 5.48 7.41 13.83
C ILE A 216 5.31 8.80 14.46
N ARG A 217 6.33 9.67 14.37
CA ARG A 217 6.22 11.06 14.86
C ARG A 217 5.06 11.78 14.21
N ALA A 218 4.91 11.63 12.90
CA ALA A 218 3.85 12.29 12.17
C ALA A 218 2.47 11.73 12.50
N LEU A 219 2.34 10.41 12.71
CA LEU A 219 1.10 9.80 13.18
C LEU A 219 0.69 10.30 14.57
N VAL A 220 1.63 10.32 15.52
CA VAL A 220 1.38 10.84 16.88
C VAL A 220 0.99 12.32 16.83
N ALA A 221 1.67 13.12 16.01
CA ALA A 221 1.36 14.54 15.86
C ALA A 221 0.00 14.78 15.20
N MET A 222 -0.37 13.99 14.20
CA MET A 222 -1.68 14.04 13.53
C MET A 222 -2.80 13.71 14.53
N LEU A 223 -2.68 12.61 15.28
CA LEU A 223 -3.66 12.22 16.29
C LEU A 223 -3.82 13.31 17.38
N ARG A 224 -2.71 13.94 17.79
CA ARG A 224 -2.71 15.08 18.73
C ARG A 224 -3.27 16.37 18.16
N ALA A 225 -3.31 16.53 16.83
CA ALA A 225 -3.90 17.70 16.19
C ALA A 225 -5.43 17.68 16.27
N ASP A 226 -6.03 16.49 16.34
CA ASP A 226 -7.48 16.32 16.44
C ASP A 226 -8.01 16.57 17.87
N ARG A 227 -7.47 15.83 18.83
CA ARG A 227 -7.91 15.80 20.24
C ARG A 227 -6.77 15.51 21.19
N GLU A 228 -7.02 15.75 22.47
CA GLU A 228 -6.17 15.17 23.51
C GLU A 228 -6.26 13.64 23.44
N LEU A 229 -5.14 12.97 23.66
CA LEU A 229 -5.08 11.51 23.68
C LEU A 229 -5.45 11.06 25.08
N ASP A 230 -6.46 10.20 25.18
CA ASP A 230 -6.82 9.55 26.43
C ASP A 230 -5.79 8.49 26.85
N GLY A 231 -5.91 8.00 28.09
CA GLY A 231 -4.99 7.01 28.63
C GLY A 231 -4.98 5.68 27.85
N GLU A 232 -6.11 5.32 27.23
CA GLU A 232 -6.24 4.10 26.42
C GLU A 232 -5.45 4.24 25.10
N SER A 233 -5.61 5.36 24.39
CA SER A 233 -4.86 5.68 23.17
C SER A 233 -3.36 5.75 23.42
N LEU A 234 -2.94 6.35 24.54
CA LEU A 234 -1.54 6.42 24.93
C LEU A 234 -0.95 5.04 25.27
N PHE A 235 -1.73 4.18 25.93
CA PHE A 235 -1.32 2.81 26.21
C PHE A 235 -1.14 2.01 24.92
N VAL A 236 -2.09 2.12 23.99
CA VAL A 236 -2.05 1.50 22.66
C VAL A 236 -0.80 1.91 21.89
N ILE A 237 -0.56 3.22 21.77
CA ILE A 237 0.65 3.76 21.13
C ILE A 237 1.90 3.20 21.81
N GLY A 238 1.98 3.27 23.14
CA GLY A 238 3.12 2.76 23.90
C GLY A 238 3.41 1.27 23.66
N GLU A 239 2.39 0.41 23.59
CA GLU A 239 2.58 -1.00 23.26
C GLU A 239 3.06 -1.20 21.82
N GLN A 240 2.51 -0.47 20.85
CA GLN A 240 2.96 -0.56 19.47
C GLN A 240 4.42 -0.10 19.31
N LEU A 241 4.83 0.98 19.99
CA LEU A 241 6.21 1.46 19.95
C LEU A 241 7.19 0.48 20.60
N ARG A 242 6.80 -0.21 21.68
CA ARG A 242 7.60 -1.29 22.27
C ARG A 242 7.81 -2.44 21.28
N ARG A 243 6.80 -2.74 20.46
CA ARG A 243 6.82 -3.83 19.48
C ARG A 243 7.51 -3.46 18.16
N ALA A 244 7.58 -2.18 17.81
CA ALA A 244 8.27 -1.67 16.63
C ALA A 244 9.80 -1.91 16.63
N GLY A 245 10.37 -2.36 17.76
CA GLY A 245 11.78 -2.72 17.86
C GLY A 245 12.73 -1.52 17.89
N LEU A 246 12.20 -0.31 18.13
CA LEU A 246 12.98 0.92 18.20
C LEU A 246 13.87 0.98 19.47
N PRO A 247 15.03 1.68 19.41
CA PRO A 247 15.85 1.92 20.60
C PRO A 247 15.05 2.58 21.73
N SER A 248 15.28 2.18 22.98
CA SER A 248 14.53 2.69 24.15
C SER A 248 14.59 4.22 24.30
N ARG A 249 15.68 4.87 23.88
CA ARG A 249 15.80 6.34 23.88
C ARG A 249 14.80 6.98 22.91
N VAL A 250 14.72 6.44 21.70
CA VAL A 250 13.81 6.89 20.63
C VAL A 250 12.36 6.65 21.05
N ARG A 251 12.05 5.46 21.59
CA ARG A 251 10.70 5.17 22.09
C ARG A 251 10.24 6.19 23.15
N ARG A 252 11.08 6.50 24.13
CA ARG A 252 10.75 7.50 25.17
C ARG A 252 10.59 8.92 24.62
N GLU A 253 11.26 9.24 23.51
CA GLU A 253 11.05 10.52 22.83
C GLU A 253 9.67 10.56 22.16
N LEU A 254 9.30 9.50 21.44
CA LEU A 254 8.00 9.37 20.79
C LEU A 254 6.84 9.35 21.80
N GLU A 255 7.00 8.66 22.93
CA GLU A 255 6.04 8.67 24.04
C GLU A 255 5.86 10.08 24.62
N ARG A 256 6.94 10.88 24.73
CA ARG A 256 6.84 12.29 25.18
C ARG A 256 6.15 13.18 24.17
N MET A 257 6.35 12.94 22.87
CA MET A 257 5.65 13.69 21.81
C MET A 257 4.14 13.48 21.86
N ALA A 258 3.65 12.36 22.39
CA ALA A 258 2.22 12.15 22.61
C ALA A 258 1.60 13.13 23.61
N PHE A 259 2.41 13.92 24.33
CA PHE A 259 1.96 14.98 25.23
C PHE A 259 2.20 16.40 24.68
N VAL A 260 2.94 16.55 23.57
CA VAL A 260 3.33 17.87 23.03
C VAL A 260 2.76 18.04 21.62
N ARG A 261 2.17 19.21 21.33
CA ARG A 261 1.74 19.52 19.95
C ARG A 261 2.97 19.77 19.08
N THR A 262 3.04 19.06 17.96
CA THR A 262 4.08 19.26 16.94
C THR A 262 3.49 20.05 15.78
N ALA A 263 4.11 21.16 15.41
CA ALA A 263 3.64 21.96 14.27
C ALA A 263 3.93 21.25 12.93
N PRO A 264 3.07 21.38 11.91
CA PRO A 264 3.30 20.79 10.59
C PRO A 264 4.67 21.12 9.99
N LEU A 265 5.13 22.37 10.12
CA LEU A 265 6.44 22.82 9.66
C LEU A 265 7.59 22.06 10.34
N GLN A 266 7.48 21.77 11.65
CA GLN A 266 8.53 21.06 12.38
C GLN A 266 8.68 19.61 11.87
N LEU A 267 7.58 18.96 11.48
CA LEU A 267 7.66 17.65 10.83
C LEU A 267 8.22 17.74 9.42
N ALA A 268 7.75 18.72 8.63
CA ALA A 268 8.21 18.90 7.26
C ALA A 268 9.73 19.15 7.20
N ALA A 269 10.28 19.89 8.16
CA ALA A 269 11.72 20.14 8.28
C ALA A 269 12.56 18.87 8.54
N LEU A 270 11.96 17.76 8.98
CA LEU A 270 12.65 16.48 9.17
C LEU A 270 12.71 15.62 7.90
N VAL A 271 11.97 15.99 6.86
CA VAL A 271 11.94 15.26 5.60
C VAL A 271 13.18 15.61 4.78
N SER A 272 14.01 14.60 4.50
CA SER A 272 15.31 14.80 3.85
C SER A 272 15.28 14.64 2.34
N ASP A 273 14.30 13.92 1.79
CA ASP A 273 14.20 13.66 0.35
C ASP A 273 12.77 13.35 -0.10
N ASP A 274 12.60 13.36 -1.43
CA ASP A 274 11.35 13.11 -2.14
C ASP A 274 10.74 11.74 -1.82
N GLU A 275 11.57 10.72 -1.61
CA GLU A 275 11.10 9.37 -1.28
C GLU A 275 10.48 9.32 0.12
N ILE A 276 11.09 9.99 1.09
CA ILE A 276 10.51 10.15 2.43
C ILE A 276 9.27 11.01 2.39
N ARG A 277 9.26 12.12 1.63
CA ARG A 277 8.07 12.96 1.45
C ARG A 277 6.89 12.12 0.98
N ASP A 278 7.10 11.33 -0.07
CA ASP A 278 6.04 10.58 -0.71
C ASP A 278 5.52 9.45 0.17
N MET A 279 6.42 8.75 0.87
CA MET A 279 6.06 7.83 1.94
C MET A 279 5.21 8.54 3.01
N LEU A 280 5.70 9.63 3.58
CA LEU A 280 5.10 10.28 4.74
C LEU A 280 3.67 10.73 4.46
N VAL A 281 3.47 11.43 3.34
CA VAL A 281 2.15 11.94 2.96
C VAL A 281 1.16 10.80 2.75
N GLU A 282 1.55 9.73 2.06
CA GLU A 282 0.65 8.63 1.78
C GLU A 282 0.36 7.77 3.01
N GLN A 283 1.33 7.57 3.91
CA GLN A 283 1.11 6.87 5.17
C GLN A 283 0.23 7.67 6.13
N LEU A 284 0.31 9.01 6.13
CA LEU A 284 -0.62 9.87 6.87
C LEU A 284 -2.05 9.79 6.32
N LEU A 285 -2.21 9.84 4.99
CA LEU A 285 -3.50 9.66 4.34
C LEU A 285 -4.10 8.28 4.69
N LEU A 286 -3.29 7.22 4.59
CA LEU A 286 -3.69 5.86 4.96
C LEU A 286 -4.18 5.79 6.41
N ALA A 287 -3.39 6.31 7.34
CA ALA A 287 -3.73 6.31 8.75
C ALA A 287 -5.05 7.04 9.05
N ALA A 288 -5.23 8.23 8.48
CA ALA A 288 -6.42 9.03 8.67
C ALA A 288 -7.69 8.37 8.09
N MET A 289 -7.54 7.47 7.11
CA MET A 289 -8.65 6.71 6.53
C MET A 289 -9.05 5.48 7.35
N LEU A 290 -8.12 4.91 8.11
CA LEU A 290 -8.32 3.68 8.89
C LEU A 290 -9.00 3.95 10.24
N ASP A 291 -8.77 5.11 10.85
CA ASP A 291 -9.31 5.46 12.17
C ASP A 291 -10.82 5.78 12.14
N GLY A 292 -11.39 5.96 10.95
CA GLY A 292 -12.83 6.13 10.75
C GLY A 292 -13.44 7.44 11.22
N HIS A 293 -12.62 8.29 11.81
CA HIS A 293 -12.94 9.64 12.24
C HIS A 293 -12.02 10.61 11.51
N TYR A 294 -12.24 10.76 10.21
CA TYR A 294 -11.49 11.74 9.43
C TYR A 294 -11.96 13.16 9.79
N SER A 295 -11.32 13.78 10.78
CA SER A 295 -11.72 15.10 11.24
C SER A 295 -11.20 16.19 10.29
N GLU A 296 -11.87 17.35 10.27
CA GLU A 296 -11.36 18.52 9.53
C GLU A 296 -9.98 18.96 10.05
N ARG A 297 -9.66 18.69 11.32
CA ARG A 297 -8.36 19.03 11.92
C ARG A 297 -7.24 18.12 11.43
N GLU A 298 -7.45 16.81 11.38
CA GLU A 298 -6.47 15.86 10.81
C GLU A 298 -6.23 16.16 9.33
N SER A 299 -7.31 16.44 8.60
CA SER A 299 -7.24 16.83 7.20
C SER A 299 -6.43 18.11 7.00
N GLY A 300 -6.69 19.13 7.82
CA GLY A 300 -5.95 20.39 7.81
C GLY A 300 -4.49 20.20 8.20
N PHE A 301 -4.20 19.28 9.13
CA PHE A 301 -2.84 18.92 9.51
C PHE A 301 -2.08 18.27 8.35
N ILE A 302 -2.66 17.25 7.71
CA ILE A 302 -2.07 16.57 6.54
C ILE A 302 -1.85 17.57 5.40
N ALA A 303 -2.84 18.41 5.11
CA ALA A 303 -2.73 19.45 4.08
C ALA A 303 -1.60 20.45 4.39
N SER A 304 -1.45 20.85 5.65
CA SER A 304 -0.38 21.75 6.08
C SER A 304 1.00 21.09 5.93
N VAL A 305 1.16 19.84 6.37
CA VAL A 305 2.41 19.08 6.20
C VAL A 305 2.74 18.93 4.71
N ALA A 306 1.76 18.53 3.90
CA ALA A 306 1.91 18.37 2.46
C ALA A 306 2.35 19.67 1.78
N GLN A 307 1.71 20.80 2.12
CA GLN A 307 2.05 22.11 1.59
C GLN A 307 3.50 22.50 1.92
N TRP A 308 3.94 22.32 3.16
CA TRP A 308 5.33 22.58 3.55
C TRP A 308 6.35 21.70 2.83
N LEU A 309 5.92 20.51 2.38
CA LEU A 309 6.74 19.59 1.60
C LEU A 309 6.66 19.83 0.08
N GLY A 310 5.99 20.89 -0.36
CA GLY A 310 5.83 21.22 -1.78
C GLY A 310 4.80 20.34 -2.51
N VAL A 311 3.95 19.63 -1.78
CA VAL A 311 2.83 18.86 -2.34
C VAL A 311 1.59 19.77 -2.37
N ASP A 312 1.19 20.20 -3.55
CA ASP A 312 0.01 21.03 -3.72
C ASP A 312 -1.29 20.26 -3.40
N ALA A 313 -2.38 21.02 -3.23
CA ALA A 313 -3.70 20.45 -2.91
C ALA A 313 -4.20 19.48 -3.99
N ALA A 314 -3.79 19.68 -5.25
CA ALA A 314 -4.21 18.81 -6.34
C ALA A 314 -3.53 17.45 -6.22
N GLU A 315 -2.20 17.42 -6.12
CA GLU A 315 -1.41 16.20 -5.88
C GLU A 315 -1.84 15.48 -4.60
N LEU A 316 -2.10 16.22 -3.51
CA LEU A 316 -2.56 15.61 -2.26
C LEU A 316 -3.88 14.86 -2.46
N ALA A 317 -4.86 15.47 -3.14
CA ALA A 317 -6.13 14.82 -3.43
C ALA A 317 -5.99 13.70 -4.48
N ARG A 318 -5.00 13.74 -5.39
CA ARG A 318 -4.65 12.60 -6.27
C ARG A 318 -4.19 11.41 -5.43
N ARG A 319 -3.31 11.63 -4.46
CA ARG A 319 -2.81 10.61 -3.53
C ARG A 319 -3.94 10.05 -2.69
N GLU A 320 -4.81 10.90 -2.14
CA GLU A 320 -6.00 10.51 -1.41
C GLU A 320 -6.90 9.59 -2.24
N GLY A 321 -7.15 9.95 -3.51
CA GLY A 321 -7.94 9.13 -4.45
C GLY A 321 -7.31 7.77 -4.75
N ARG A 322 -5.98 7.69 -4.92
CA ARG A 322 -5.28 6.39 -5.11
C ARG A 322 -5.44 5.47 -3.91
N VAL A 323 -5.23 6.02 -2.72
CA VAL A 323 -5.35 5.30 -1.46
C VAL A 323 -6.80 4.80 -1.29
N MET A 324 -7.79 5.67 -1.54
CA MET A 324 -9.21 5.30 -1.50
C MET A 324 -9.61 4.21 -2.50
N ALA A 325 -9.10 4.28 -3.74
CA ALA A 325 -9.36 3.27 -4.76
C ALA A 325 -8.80 1.90 -4.36
N PHE A 326 -7.63 1.89 -3.74
CA PHE A 326 -7.05 0.68 -3.15
C PHE A 326 -7.95 0.12 -2.05
N TYR A 327 -8.33 0.93 -1.07
CA TYR A 327 -9.21 0.52 0.03
C TYR A 327 -10.50 -0.13 -0.45
N ASN A 328 -11.19 0.51 -1.40
CA ASN A 328 -12.47 0.00 -1.92
C ASN A 328 -12.33 -1.32 -2.66
N ARG A 329 -11.19 -1.58 -3.30
CA ARG A 329 -10.92 -2.83 -4.01
C ARG A 329 -10.61 -4.00 -3.08
N HIS A 330 -10.06 -3.73 -1.89
CA HIS A 330 -9.55 -4.75 -0.97
C HIS A 330 -10.30 -4.83 0.37
N ARG A 331 -11.55 -4.37 0.38
CA ARG A 331 -12.38 -4.21 1.58
C ARG A 331 -12.46 -5.47 2.45
N GLU A 332 -12.62 -6.64 1.84
CA GLU A 332 -12.76 -7.92 2.57
C GLU A 332 -11.53 -8.26 3.43
N TYR A 333 -10.32 -7.94 2.94
CA TYR A 333 -9.09 -8.15 3.69
C TYR A 333 -8.95 -7.15 4.84
N LEU A 334 -9.31 -5.89 4.58
CA LEU A 334 -9.27 -4.83 5.60
C LEU A 334 -10.26 -5.07 6.73
N ASP A 335 -11.42 -5.68 6.41
CA ASP A 335 -12.40 -6.13 7.38
C ASP A 335 -11.85 -7.24 8.31
N LEU A 336 -10.78 -7.96 7.95
CA LEU A 336 -10.11 -8.95 8.83
C LEU A 336 -9.37 -8.31 10.01
N PHE A 337 -8.91 -7.08 9.82
CA PHE A 337 -8.24 -6.24 10.82
C PHE A 337 -9.19 -5.17 11.41
N THR A 338 -10.41 -5.08 10.83
CA THR A 338 -11.62 -4.26 11.11
C THR A 338 -11.45 -2.74 11.28
N VAL A 339 -12.13 -1.95 10.42
CA VAL A 339 -13.38 -1.18 10.72
C VAL A 339 -14.12 -0.90 9.39
N ALA A 340 -15.07 -1.76 8.98
CA ALA A 340 -15.97 -1.47 7.84
C ALA A 340 -16.74 -0.13 8.01
N ALA A 341 -16.92 0.33 9.25
CA ALA A 341 -17.55 1.60 9.60
C ALA A 341 -16.66 2.83 9.33
N ALA A 342 -15.34 2.71 9.47
CA ALA A 342 -14.38 3.79 9.25
C ALA A 342 -14.35 4.23 7.79
N VAL A 343 -14.24 3.23 6.90
CA VAL A 343 -14.24 3.43 5.46
C VAL A 343 -15.61 3.95 4.98
N ARG A 344 -16.72 3.50 5.59
CA ARG A 344 -18.07 4.02 5.29
C ARG A 344 -18.22 5.50 5.66
N ASN A 345 -17.75 5.91 6.83
CA ASN A 345 -17.81 7.30 7.29
C ASN A 345 -16.91 8.21 6.44
N HIS A 346 -15.70 7.76 6.09
CA HIS A 346 -14.83 8.51 5.21
C HIS A 346 -15.41 8.64 3.79
N ARG A 347 -16.04 7.58 3.23
CA ARG A 347 -16.75 7.68 1.94
C ARG A 347 -17.79 8.79 1.98
N GLN A 348 -18.53 8.95 3.07
CA GLN A 348 -19.52 10.02 3.24
C GLN A 348 -18.87 11.42 3.33
N LEU A 349 -17.76 11.55 4.04
CA LEU A 349 -17.02 12.82 4.16
C LEU A 349 -16.37 13.24 2.83
N TRP A 350 -15.77 12.29 2.12
CA TRP A 350 -15.21 12.52 0.79
C TRP A 350 -16.31 12.84 -0.24
N LEU A 351 -17.46 12.17 -0.14
CA LEU A 351 -18.66 12.51 -0.90
C LEU A 351 -19.14 13.93 -0.64
N ALA A 352 -19.15 14.37 0.62
CA ALA A 352 -19.53 15.73 0.99
C ALA A 352 -18.52 16.76 0.44
N ARG A 353 -17.23 16.44 0.43
CA ARG A 353 -16.20 17.28 -0.22
C ARG A 353 -16.41 17.36 -1.73
N LEU A 354 -16.61 16.23 -2.39
CA LEU A 354 -16.89 16.17 -3.82
C LEU A 354 -18.16 16.96 -4.17
N GLN A 355 -19.23 16.80 -3.39
CA GLN A 355 -20.46 17.60 -3.50
C GLN A 355 -20.18 19.10 -3.41
N ARG A 356 -19.34 19.51 -2.45
CA ARG A 356 -18.95 20.91 -2.27
C ARG A 356 -18.17 21.43 -3.49
N VAL A 357 -17.21 20.67 -4.00
CA VAL A 357 -16.43 21.05 -5.19
C VAL A 357 -17.31 21.12 -6.44
N ILE A 358 -18.20 20.15 -6.66
CA ILE A 358 -19.19 20.16 -7.75
C ILE A 358 -20.10 21.39 -7.63
N SER A 359 -20.60 21.71 -6.43
CA SER A 359 -21.48 22.85 -6.19
C SER A 359 -20.77 24.17 -6.49
N LEU A 360 -19.53 24.33 -6.03
CA LEU A 360 -18.73 25.54 -6.29
C LEU A 360 -18.34 25.71 -7.76
N ASN A 361 -18.32 24.62 -8.54
CA ASN A 361 -17.97 24.63 -9.96
C ASN A 361 -19.18 24.42 -10.89
N ARG A 362 -20.42 24.49 -10.38
CA ARG A 362 -21.65 24.13 -11.12
C ARG A 362 -21.78 24.83 -12.46
N GLU A 363 -21.56 26.14 -12.51
CA GLU A 363 -21.69 26.92 -13.75
C GLU A 363 -20.69 26.46 -14.82
N ARG A 364 -19.44 26.22 -14.41
CA ARG A 364 -18.38 25.73 -15.29
C ARG A 364 -18.68 24.34 -15.82
N ILE A 365 -19.23 23.45 -14.97
CA ILE A 365 -19.70 22.12 -15.38
C ILE A 365 -20.81 22.24 -16.42
N LEU A 366 -21.83 23.08 -16.19
CA LEU A 366 -22.95 23.24 -17.13
C LEU A 366 -22.50 23.79 -18.48
N THR A 367 -21.58 24.74 -18.48
CA THR A 367 -20.98 25.28 -19.71
C THR A 367 -20.24 24.18 -20.48
N GLU A 368 -19.45 23.36 -19.80
CA GLU A 368 -18.68 22.29 -20.44
C GLU A 368 -19.57 21.14 -20.98
N ILE A 369 -20.67 20.82 -20.29
CA ILE A 369 -21.68 19.87 -20.80
C ILE A 369 -22.31 20.42 -22.07
N ARG A 370 -22.68 21.70 -22.10
CA ARG A 370 -23.31 22.35 -23.27
C ARG A 370 -22.35 22.41 -24.46
N ASN A 371 -21.06 22.59 -24.21
CA ASN A 371 -20.02 22.55 -25.23
C ASN A 371 -19.78 21.14 -25.79
N THR A 372 -20.23 20.11 -25.08
CA THR A 372 -20.12 18.70 -25.50
C THR A 372 -21.49 18.18 -25.92
N SER A 373 -21.91 18.47 -27.16
CA SER A 373 -23.24 18.13 -27.70
C SER A 373 -23.63 16.67 -27.47
N GLU A 374 -22.72 15.73 -27.73
CA GLU A 374 -22.95 14.29 -27.51
C GLU A 374 -23.22 13.95 -26.04
N LEU A 375 -22.52 14.59 -25.10
CA LEU A 375 -22.74 14.37 -23.66
C LEU A 375 -24.09 14.95 -23.23
N ALA A 376 -24.44 16.14 -23.70
CA ALA A 376 -25.73 16.78 -23.42
C ALA A 376 -26.91 15.91 -23.90
N GLU A 377 -26.81 15.34 -25.11
CA GLU A 377 -27.82 14.43 -25.67
C GLU A 377 -27.97 13.15 -24.85
N LEU A 378 -26.85 12.50 -24.48
CA LEU A 378 -26.86 11.26 -23.70
C LEU A 378 -27.43 11.49 -22.29
N LEU A 379 -27.07 12.61 -21.64
CA LEU A 379 -27.62 13.00 -20.34
C LEU A 379 -29.11 13.31 -20.43
N MET A 380 -29.56 14.03 -21.46
CA MET A 380 -30.98 14.33 -21.67
C MET A 380 -31.80 13.06 -21.95
N LYS A 381 -31.26 12.13 -22.72
CA LYS A 381 -31.87 10.82 -22.98
C LYS A 381 -32.06 10.04 -21.67
N ALA A 382 -31.01 10.01 -20.83
CA ALA A 382 -31.02 9.30 -19.57
C ALA A 382 -31.90 9.98 -18.48
N SER A 383 -31.98 11.32 -18.45
CA SER A 383 -32.84 12.05 -17.51
C SER A 383 -34.33 11.86 -17.81
N LYS A 384 -34.69 11.69 -19.09
CA LYS A 384 -36.04 11.32 -19.55
C LYS A 384 -36.40 9.84 -19.30
N GLY A 385 -35.50 9.06 -18.70
CA GLY A 385 -35.74 7.63 -18.40
C GLY A 385 -35.61 6.70 -19.60
N GLN A 386 -35.07 7.17 -20.72
CA GLN A 386 -34.86 6.32 -21.89
C GLN A 386 -33.65 5.40 -21.68
N LYS A 387 -33.75 4.14 -22.10
CA LYS A 387 -32.65 3.18 -21.99
C LYS A 387 -31.50 3.58 -22.93
N LEU A 388 -30.29 3.67 -22.38
CA LEU A 388 -29.04 3.77 -23.13
C LEU A 388 -28.54 2.36 -23.47
N THR A 389 -28.02 2.17 -24.69
CA THR A 389 -27.29 0.93 -25.02
C THR A 389 -25.99 0.82 -24.21
N PRO A 390 -25.40 -0.38 -24.07
CA PRO A 390 -24.09 -0.53 -23.42
C PRO A 390 -23.02 0.38 -24.00
N GLU A 391 -23.00 0.56 -25.32
CA GLU A 391 -22.07 1.45 -26.04
C GLU A 391 -22.34 2.92 -25.70
N GLN A 392 -23.60 3.36 -25.71
CA GLN A 392 -24.00 4.72 -25.32
C GLN A 392 -23.64 5.02 -23.87
N ARG A 393 -23.82 4.06 -22.97
CA ARG A 393 -23.43 4.20 -21.55
C ARG A 393 -21.93 4.34 -21.40
N ARG A 394 -21.13 3.51 -22.09
CA ARG A 394 -19.66 3.63 -22.11
C ARG A 394 -19.19 4.97 -22.67
N ARG A 395 -19.85 5.47 -23.72
CA ARG A 395 -19.53 6.75 -24.36
C ARG A 395 -19.85 7.94 -23.46
N MET A 396 -21.03 7.94 -22.84
CA MET A 396 -21.44 8.91 -21.82
C MET A 396 -20.45 8.94 -20.64
N ILE A 397 -20.01 7.76 -20.17
CA ILE A 397 -19.02 7.63 -19.11
C ILE A 397 -17.68 8.27 -19.50
N ARG A 398 -17.19 8.03 -20.73
CA ARG A 398 -15.94 8.65 -21.22
C ARG A 398 -16.03 10.17 -21.30
N LEU A 399 -17.09 10.69 -21.92
CA LEU A 399 -17.28 12.13 -22.08
C LEU A 399 -17.43 12.85 -20.72
N MET A 400 -18.03 12.21 -19.73
CA MET A 400 -18.06 12.71 -18.36
C MET A 400 -16.68 12.75 -17.71
N LEU A 401 -15.83 11.74 -17.92
CA LEU A 401 -14.46 11.75 -17.42
C LEU A 401 -13.64 12.87 -18.05
N ASP A 402 -13.82 13.10 -19.35
CA ASP A 402 -13.13 14.18 -20.06
C ASP A 402 -13.57 15.57 -19.57
N LEU A 403 -14.87 15.75 -19.32
CA LEU A 403 -15.38 16.97 -18.67
C LEU A 403 -14.74 17.22 -17.30
N LEU A 404 -14.67 16.19 -16.45
CA LEU A 404 -14.09 16.32 -15.12
C LEU A 404 -12.60 16.68 -15.19
N ARG A 405 -11.86 16.17 -16.19
CA ARG A 405 -10.45 16.54 -16.43
C ARG A 405 -10.29 17.99 -16.86
N ASN A 406 -11.26 18.55 -17.59
CA ASN A 406 -11.21 19.93 -18.10
C ASN A 406 -11.49 20.99 -17.02
N ILE A 407 -12.03 20.59 -15.87
CA ILE A 407 -12.29 21.50 -14.74
C ILE A 407 -11.17 21.30 -13.71
N PRO A 408 -10.26 22.27 -13.49
CA PRO A 408 -9.06 22.05 -12.66
C PRO A 408 -9.36 21.54 -11.24
N ALA A 409 -10.42 22.04 -10.62
CA ALA A 409 -10.87 21.59 -9.30
C ALA A 409 -11.44 20.16 -9.29
N LEU A 410 -11.90 19.65 -10.44
CA LEU A 410 -12.47 18.31 -10.59
C LEU A 410 -11.52 17.31 -11.26
N ALA A 411 -10.45 17.78 -11.91
CA ALA A 411 -9.50 16.95 -12.64
C ALA A 411 -8.84 15.89 -11.76
N ILE A 412 -8.69 16.22 -10.48
CA ILE A 412 -8.16 15.34 -9.44
C ILE A 412 -9.06 14.10 -9.23
N PHE A 413 -10.37 14.24 -9.42
CA PHE A 413 -11.33 13.14 -9.29
C PHE A 413 -11.40 12.24 -10.54
N ALA A 414 -10.73 12.60 -11.64
CA ALA A 414 -10.83 11.95 -12.95
C ALA A 414 -9.61 11.08 -13.36
N LEU A 415 -8.70 10.83 -12.42
CA LEU A 415 -7.43 10.12 -12.61
C LEU A 415 -7.57 8.58 -12.58
N PRO A 416 -6.52 7.81 -12.96
CA PRO A 416 -6.60 6.35 -13.09
C PRO A 416 -7.08 5.69 -11.78
N GLY A 417 -8.25 5.06 -11.84
CA GLY A 417 -9.06 4.65 -10.67
C GLY A 417 -10.51 5.19 -10.72
N GLY A 418 -10.75 6.23 -11.53
CA GLY A 418 -12.02 6.95 -11.77
C GLY A 418 -13.25 6.12 -12.19
N SER A 419 -13.06 4.94 -12.77
CA SER A 419 -14.16 4.10 -13.27
C SER A 419 -15.09 3.57 -12.18
N ILE A 420 -14.59 3.40 -10.96
CA ILE A 420 -15.37 2.99 -9.77
C ILE A 420 -16.28 4.14 -9.28
N TRP A 421 -16.01 5.39 -9.68
CA TRP A 421 -16.56 6.60 -9.06
C TRP A 421 -17.64 7.30 -9.89
N LEU A 422 -17.82 6.91 -11.15
CA LEU A 422 -18.86 7.47 -12.03
C LEU A 422 -20.29 7.34 -11.50
N PRO A 423 -20.73 6.19 -10.93
CA PRO A 423 -22.07 6.09 -10.36
C PRO A 423 -22.32 7.14 -9.27
N LEU A 424 -21.25 7.53 -8.58
CA LEU A 424 -21.28 8.47 -7.49
C LEU A 424 -21.35 9.91 -8.01
N VAL A 425 -20.55 10.27 -9.02
CA VAL A 425 -20.63 11.59 -9.68
C VAL A 425 -22.02 11.83 -10.29
N PHE A 426 -22.64 10.82 -10.93
CA PHE A 426 -24.00 10.95 -11.48
C PHE A 426 -25.06 11.20 -10.41
N LYS A 427 -24.92 10.63 -9.20
CA LYS A 427 -25.81 10.90 -8.07
C LYS A 427 -25.70 12.34 -7.54
N LEU A 428 -24.62 13.05 -7.88
CA LEU A 428 -24.31 14.41 -7.41
C LEU A 428 -24.51 15.50 -8.46
N LEU A 429 -24.92 15.14 -9.69
CA LEU A 429 -25.27 16.12 -10.72
C LEU A 429 -26.49 16.97 -10.29
N PRO A 430 -26.62 18.21 -10.81
CA PRO A 430 -27.82 19.01 -10.64
C PRO A 430 -29.07 18.21 -10.99
N LYS A 431 -30.20 18.45 -10.30
CA LYS A 431 -31.44 17.66 -10.46
C LYS A 431 -31.89 17.56 -11.92
N GLU A 432 -31.60 18.58 -12.71
CA GLU A 432 -31.95 18.67 -14.13
C GLU A 432 -31.19 17.66 -15.02
N LEU A 433 -30.03 17.19 -14.55
CA LEU A 433 -29.09 16.33 -15.29
C LEU A 433 -28.90 14.94 -14.63
N LYS A 434 -29.58 14.67 -13.51
CA LYS A 434 -29.49 13.38 -12.81
C LYS A 434 -30.25 12.30 -13.62
N PRO A 435 -29.56 11.26 -14.13
CA PRO A 435 -30.23 10.20 -14.89
C PRO A 435 -31.04 9.29 -13.95
N ARG A 436 -32.34 9.11 -14.25
CA ARG A 436 -33.27 8.30 -13.44
C ARG A 436 -32.99 6.79 -13.47
N SER A 437 -32.26 6.32 -14.48
CA SER A 437 -31.93 4.90 -14.68
C SER A 437 -30.80 4.36 -13.79
N PHE A 438 -30.35 5.13 -12.79
CA PHE A 438 -29.20 4.79 -11.94
C PHE A 438 -29.56 4.73 -10.44
N ASP A 439 -30.85 4.70 -10.10
CA ASP A 439 -31.30 4.44 -8.73
C ASP A 439 -31.23 2.94 -8.37
N ASP A 440 -30.96 2.04 -9.33
CA ASP A 440 -30.72 0.60 -9.10
C ASP A 440 -29.22 0.29 -8.93
N ASP A 441 -28.83 -0.20 -7.74
CA ASP A 441 -27.45 -0.59 -7.35
C ASP A 441 -26.98 -1.90 -8.05
N HIS A 442 -26.97 -1.93 -9.38
CA HIS A 442 -26.33 -3.01 -10.16
C HIS A 442 -25.07 -2.49 -10.85
N LEU A 443 -23.94 -2.59 -10.13
CA LEU A 443 -22.61 -2.43 -10.72
C LEU A 443 -22.35 -3.61 -11.69
N PRO A 444 -21.93 -3.37 -12.94
CA PRO A 444 -21.48 -4.44 -13.81
C PRO A 444 -20.22 -5.07 -13.19
N GLN A 445 -20.27 -6.37 -12.91
CA GLN A 445 -19.04 -7.12 -12.66
C GLN A 445 -18.20 -7.16 -13.95
N PRO A 446 -16.87 -7.04 -13.87
CA PRO A 446 -16.03 -7.22 -15.05
C PRO A 446 -16.25 -8.64 -15.60
N ASP A 447 -16.51 -8.74 -16.90
CA ASP A 447 -16.82 -9.98 -17.59
C ASP A 447 -15.75 -11.07 -17.32
N GLU A 448 -16.04 -12.00 -16.42
CA GLU A 448 -15.42 -13.32 -16.46
C GLU A 448 -15.82 -13.96 -17.78
N LYS A 449 -14.83 -14.15 -18.66
CA LYS A 449 -14.99 -14.87 -19.92
C LYS A 449 -15.65 -16.22 -19.63
N ARG A 450 -16.95 -16.32 -19.91
CA ARG A 450 -17.64 -17.60 -20.06
C ARG A 450 -16.98 -18.33 -21.22
N HIS A 451 -16.08 -19.27 -20.92
CA HIS A 451 -15.76 -20.34 -21.84
C HIS A 451 -17.05 -21.13 -22.10
N ARG A 452 -17.71 -20.78 -23.21
CA ARG A 452 -18.73 -21.62 -23.83
C ARG A 452 -18.04 -22.91 -24.28
N LYS A 453 -18.27 -24.01 -23.57
CA LYS A 453 -18.29 -25.33 -24.21
C LYS A 453 -19.60 -25.40 -25.00
N HIS A 454 -19.51 -25.29 -26.32
CA HIS A 454 -20.33 -26.05 -27.26
C HIS A 454 -19.31 -27.04 -27.84
N GLY A 455 -19.48 -28.36 -27.86
CA GLY A 455 -20.69 -29.15 -27.97
C GLY A 455 -20.43 -30.11 -29.12
N SER A 456 -20.04 -31.34 -28.78
CA SER A 456 -20.27 -32.61 -29.50
C SER A 456 -19.74 -33.73 -28.61
#